data_AF-A0AAX1U286-F1
#
_entry.id   AF-A0AAX1U286-F1
#
_cell.length_a   1.000
_cell.length_b   1.000
_cell.length_c   1.000
_cell.angle_alpha   90.00
_cell.angle_beta   90.00
_cell.angle_gamma   90.00
#
_symmetry.space_group_name_H-M   'P 1'
#
loop_
_entity.id
_entity.type
_entity.pdbx_description
1 polymer ?
#
loop_
_entity_poly.entity_id
_entity_poly.type
_entity_poly.pdbx_seq_one_letter_code
_entity_poly.pdbx_strand_id
1 'polypeptide(L)'
;MRIWGNSMKLHVENLCKAYGSTIALDHLSITFENGIYGILGPNGAGKSTLMNILSLLLDKTDGNITLDENDIVKMDTTYLDHIGYMPQENCLYDDFTLFESLCYVGALKGMKKTEAGLQANELAKEVGLADVLHKKIKTYSGGMKKRAMFAQTLMNHPDILILDEPTAGLDPQKRIELRNIISQLSKDKIVLIATHVVSDIEYIANQIVLMNHGKIIKVGSTKDLIQIIYVFLTIFLYLLKCPQSLILSALRAFCFCGKPHISRSIFLYFRYQAWLKSW
;
A
#
# COMPACT_ATOMS: atom_id res chain seq x y z
N MET A 1 -7.64 -22.07 -24.18
CA MET A 1 -6.32 -21.47 -24.46
C MET A 1 -6.52 -19.96 -24.51
N ARG A 2 -6.44 -19.27 -23.36
CA ARG A 2 -6.57 -17.81 -23.32
C ARG A 2 -5.28 -17.21 -23.87
N ILE A 3 -5.41 -16.52 -25.00
CA ILE A 3 -4.37 -15.71 -25.65
C ILE A 3 -3.92 -14.66 -24.62
N TRP A 4 -2.62 -14.35 -24.58
CA TRP A 4 -2.04 -13.31 -23.74
C TRP A 4 -2.72 -11.97 -24.05
N GLY A 5 -3.71 -11.59 -23.23
CA GLY A 5 -4.44 -10.34 -23.34
C GLY A 5 -4.08 -9.45 -22.16
N ASN A 6 -3.77 -8.18 -22.45
CA ASN A 6 -3.38 -7.09 -21.54
C ASN A 6 -3.61 -7.37 -20.04
N SER A 7 -2.53 -7.24 -19.25
CA SER A 7 -2.68 -7.03 -17.82
C SER A 7 -3.38 -5.70 -17.57
N MET A 8 -4.37 -5.70 -16.67
CA MET A 8 -5.09 -4.50 -16.23
C MET A 8 -4.10 -3.39 -15.83
N LYS A 9 -4.39 -2.16 -16.26
CA LYS A 9 -3.52 -1.00 -16.08
C LYS A 9 -4.29 0.17 -15.49
N LEU A 10 -3.92 0.56 -14.28
CA LEU A 10 -4.40 1.79 -13.63
C LEU A 10 -3.41 2.91 -13.91
N HIS A 11 -3.80 3.85 -14.76
CA HIS A 11 -2.96 4.97 -15.18
C HIS A 11 -3.40 6.26 -14.50
N VAL A 12 -2.47 6.91 -13.81
CA VAL A 12 -2.64 8.21 -13.15
C VAL A 12 -1.79 9.22 -13.91
N GLU A 13 -2.41 10.30 -14.38
CA GLU A 13 -1.77 11.33 -15.18
C GLU A 13 -2.00 12.72 -14.58
N ASN A 14 -0.89 13.40 -14.25
CA ASN A 14 -0.84 14.79 -13.76
C ASN A 14 -1.83 15.04 -12.60
N LEU A 15 -1.98 14.06 -11.71
CA LEU A 15 -2.95 14.11 -10.62
C LEU A 15 -2.60 15.22 -9.62
N CYS A 16 -3.57 16.10 -9.39
CA CYS A 16 -3.46 17.21 -8.47
C CYS A 16 -4.57 17.16 -7.41
N LYS A 17 -4.21 17.51 -6.17
CA LYS A 17 -5.16 17.77 -5.10
C LYS A 17 -4.71 18.95 -4.28
N ALA A 18 -5.54 19.98 -4.20
CA ALA A 18 -5.35 21.15 -3.35
C ALA A 18 -6.47 21.28 -2.32
N TYR A 19 -6.09 21.74 -1.12
CA TYR A 19 -6.98 22.17 -0.05
C TYR A 19 -6.74 23.65 0.22
N GLY A 20 -7.54 24.51 -0.43
CA GLY A 20 -7.26 25.95 -0.45
C GLY A 20 -5.87 26.21 -1.04
N SER A 21 -4.97 26.81 -0.25
CA SER A 21 -3.59 27.10 -0.65
C SER A 21 -2.63 25.92 -0.51
N THR A 22 -3.03 24.83 0.15
CA THR A 22 -2.14 23.70 0.44
C THR A 22 -2.26 22.64 -0.64
N ILE A 23 -1.17 22.39 -1.37
CA ILE A 23 -1.11 21.33 -2.39
C ILE A 23 -0.74 20.01 -1.71
N ALA A 24 -1.67 19.06 -1.72
CA ALA A 24 -1.49 17.73 -1.15
C ALA A 24 -0.94 16.72 -2.16
N LEU A 25 -1.29 16.87 -3.45
CA LEU A 25 -0.71 16.14 -4.58
C LEU A 25 -0.39 17.14 -5.70
N ASP A 26 0.82 17.05 -6.26
CA ASP A 26 1.35 18.01 -7.23
C ASP A 26 1.80 17.27 -8.51
N HIS A 27 0.93 17.28 -9.52
CA HIS A 27 1.13 16.73 -10.87
C HIS A 27 1.73 15.32 -10.87
N LEU A 28 1.12 14.42 -10.10
CA LEU A 28 1.60 13.05 -9.95
C LEU A 28 1.21 12.21 -11.16
N SER A 29 2.20 11.58 -11.80
CA SER A 29 1.99 10.65 -12.92
C SER A 29 2.64 9.31 -12.63
N ILE A 30 1.85 8.23 -12.67
CA ILE A 30 2.31 6.86 -12.44
C ILE A 30 1.36 5.86 -13.09
N THR A 31 1.90 4.74 -13.53
CA THR A 31 1.13 3.59 -14.00
C THR A 31 1.31 2.45 -13.02
N PHE A 32 0.19 1.82 -12.64
CA PHE A 32 0.17 0.56 -11.89
C PHE A 32 -0.33 -0.56 -12.79
N GLU A 33 0.41 -1.66 -12.80
CA GLU A 33 0.06 -2.93 -13.43
C GLU A 33 0.07 -4.03 -12.36
N ASN A 34 -0.26 -5.27 -12.71
CA ASN A 34 -0.27 -6.37 -11.74
C ASN A 34 1.04 -6.45 -10.94
N GLY A 35 0.92 -6.45 -9.61
CA GLY A 35 2.03 -6.42 -8.68
C GLY A 35 1.74 -5.63 -7.42
N ILE A 36 2.61 -5.78 -6.43
CA ILE A 36 2.56 -5.09 -5.15
C ILE A 36 3.43 -3.84 -5.21
N TYR A 37 2.81 -2.69 -4.97
CA TYR A 37 3.43 -1.37 -4.89
C TYR A 37 3.43 -0.90 -3.45
N GLY A 38 4.63 -0.70 -2.90
CA GLY A 38 4.78 -0.06 -1.60
C GLY A 38 4.90 1.44 -1.75
N ILE A 39 3.89 2.17 -1.29
CA ILE A 39 3.89 3.64 -1.28
C ILE A 39 4.51 4.11 0.04
N LEU A 40 5.72 4.65 -0.06
CA LEU A 40 6.52 5.08 1.07
C LEU A 40 6.71 6.59 1.08
N GLY A 41 6.67 7.18 2.26
CA GLY A 41 6.96 8.60 2.46
C GLY A 41 6.65 9.02 3.89
N PRO A 42 7.15 10.18 4.35
CA PRO A 42 6.84 10.71 5.66
C PRO A 42 5.33 11.01 5.82
N ASN A 43 4.91 11.30 7.05
CA ASN A 43 3.57 11.84 7.31
C ASN A 43 3.40 13.15 6.54
N GLY A 44 2.23 13.34 5.91
CA GLY A 44 1.99 14.50 5.05
C GLY A 44 2.60 14.42 3.64
N ALA A 45 3.18 13.29 3.23
CA ALA A 45 3.69 13.11 1.87
C ALA A 45 2.59 13.02 0.78
N GLY A 46 1.32 12.87 1.16
CA GLY A 46 0.19 12.72 0.23
C GLY A 46 -0.29 11.28 0.02
N LYS A 47 0.24 10.29 0.75
CA LYS A 47 -0.10 8.86 0.59
C LYS A 47 -1.60 8.58 0.74
N SER A 48 -2.18 8.88 1.91
CA SER A 48 -3.61 8.65 2.15
C SER A 48 -4.51 9.51 1.25
N THR A 49 -4.04 10.70 0.83
CA THR A 49 -4.76 11.52 -0.17
C THR A 49 -4.82 10.81 -1.52
N LEU A 50 -3.72 10.22 -1.98
CA LEU A 50 -3.69 9.41 -3.19
C LEU A 50 -4.61 8.20 -3.05
N MET A 51 -4.50 7.44 -1.94
CA MET A 51 -5.35 6.26 -1.72
C MET A 51 -6.84 6.61 -1.73
N ASN A 52 -7.23 7.71 -1.07
CA ASN A 52 -8.64 8.13 -1.02
C ASN A 52 -9.18 8.55 -2.39
N ILE A 53 -8.36 9.21 -3.23
CA ILE A 53 -8.76 9.54 -4.60
C ILE A 53 -8.92 8.28 -5.44
N LEU A 54 -7.97 7.34 -5.35
CA LEU A 54 -8.04 6.07 -6.08
C LEU A 54 -9.21 5.19 -5.62
N SER A 55 -9.69 5.35 -4.39
CA SER A 55 -10.88 4.68 -3.86
C SER A 55 -12.19 5.45 -4.08
N LEU A 56 -12.18 6.57 -4.83
CA LEU A 56 -13.32 7.49 -5.01
C LEU A 56 -13.90 8.07 -3.71
N LEU A 57 -13.16 8.05 -2.61
CA LEU A 57 -13.55 8.67 -1.34
C LEU A 57 -13.26 10.18 -1.29
N LEU A 58 -12.49 10.67 -2.25
CA LEU A 58 -12.05 12.05 -2.33
C LEU A 58 -11.93 12.48 -3.79
N ASP A 59 -12.51 13.63 -4.13
CA ASP A 59 -12.37 14.17 -5.49
C ASP A 59 -10.96 14.72 -5.74
N LYS A 60 -10.43 14.49 -6.94
CA LYS A 60 -9.23 15.18 -7.44
C LYS A 60 -9.53 16.65 -7.75
N THR A 61 -8.51 17.51 -7.70
CA THR A 61 -8.62 18.90 -8.18
C THR A 61 -8.39 18.97 -9.68
N ASP A 62 -7.41 18.24 -10.19
CA ASP A 62 -7.07 18.17 -11.62
C ASP A 62 -6.33 16.86 -11.94
N GLY A 63 -6.05 16.62 -13.22
CA GLY A 63 -5.43 15.40 -13.74
C GLY A 63 -6.46 14.35 -14.14
N ASN A 64 -5.99 13.20 -14.63
CA ASN A 64 -6.84 12.11 -15.10
C ASN A 64 -6.43 10.78 -14.47
N ILE A 65 -7.40 9.90 -14.24
CA ILE A 65 -7.16 8.54 -13.77
C ILE A 65 -8.00 7.60 -14.62
N THR A 66 -7.35 6.61 -15.24
CA THR A 66 -8.00 5.65 -16.12
C THR A 66 -7.67 4.22 -15.72
N LEU A 67 -8.65 3.32 -15.87
CA LEU A 67 -8.48 1.88 -15.79
C LEU A 67 -8.67 1.30 -17.20
N ASP A 68 -7.61 0.76 -17.77
CA ASP A 68 -7.58 0.28 -19.16
C ASP A 68 -8.21 1.30 -20.14
N GLU A 69 -7.72 2.54 -20.08
CA GLU A 69 -8.16 3.69 -20.89
C GLU A 69 -9.53 4.29 -20.54
N ASN A 70 -10.30 3.67 -19.63
CA ASN A 70 -11.59 4.18 -19.17
C ASN A 70 -11.44 5.09 -17.95
N ASP A 71 -12.00 6.29 -17.99
CA ASP A 71 -12.00 7.24 -16.86
C ASP A 71 -12.76 6.66 -15.65
N ILE A 72 -12.07 6.56 -14.51
CA ILE A 72 -12.62 5.92 -13.30
C ILE A 72 -13.80 6.69 -12.70
N VAL A 73 -13.86 8.01 -12.90
CA VAL A 73 -14.96 8.86 -12.40
C VAL A 73 -16.21 8.62 -13.23
N LYS A 74 -16.06 8.36 -14.53
CA LYS A 74 -17.18 8.02 -15.43
C LYS A 74 -17.67 6.59 -15.23
N MET A 75 -16.77 5.68 -14.85
CA MET A 75 -17.12 4.30 -14.51
C MET A 75 -17.93 4.21 -13.21
N ASP A 76 -17.67 5.11 -12.25
CA ASP A 76 -18.39 5.24 -10.97
C ASP A 76 -18.53 3.88 -10.24
N THR A 77 -19.75 3.38 -10.06
CA THR A 77 -20.02 2.11 -9.37
C THR A 77 -19.31 0.92 -10.00
N THR A 78 -19.15 0.88 -11.33
CA THR A 78 -18.44 -0.22 -12.01
C THR A 78 -16.94 -0.23 -11.69
N TYR A 79 -16.34 0.93 -11.42
CA TYR A 79 -14.96 0.99 -10.95
C TYR A 79 -14.82 0.47 -9.52
N LEU A 80 -15.81 0.74 -8.66
CA LEU A 80 -15.82 0.25 -7.27
C LEU A 80 -15.93 -1.28 -7.16
N ASP A 81 -16.44 -1.96 -8.19
CA ASP A 81 -16.43 -3.43 -8.26
C ASP A 81 -15.00 -3.98 -8.33
N HIS A 82 -14.09 -3.27 -9.00
CA HIS A 82 -12.68 -3.61 -9.10
C HIS A 82 -11.88 -3.31 -7.82
N ILE A 83 -12.42 -2.54 -6.88
CA ILE A 83 -11.68 -2.01 -5.73
C ILE A 83 -12.00 -2.79 -4.44
N GLY A 84 -10.94 -3.20 -3.75
CA GLY A 84 -10.94 -3.60 -2.34
C GLY A 84 -10.15 -2.60 -1.51
N TYR A 85 -10.80 -1.83 -0.64
CA TYR A 85 -10.16 -0.78 0.16
C TYR A 85 -10.11 -1.13 1.65
N MET A 86 -8.91 -1.09 2.23
CA MET A 86 -8.68 -1.20 3.67
C MET A 86 -8.22 0.16 4.22
N PRO A 87 -9.07 0.87 4.98
CA PRO A 87 -8.66 2.10 5.64
C PRO A 87 -7.68 1.86 6.79
N GLN A 88 -6.98 2.91 7.19
CA GLN A 88 -6.09 2.90 8.36
C GLN A 88 -6.85 2.60 9.66
N GLU A 89 -7.99 3.27 9.84
CA GLU A 89 -8.88 3.13 11.00
C GLU A 89 -9.75 1.87 10.91
N ASN A 90 -10.17 1.34 12.06
CA ASN A 90 -11.01 0.15 12.09
C ASN A 90 -12.42 0.47 11.55
N CYS A 91 -12.81 -0.17 10.44
CA CYS A 91 -14.12 -0.03 9.81
C CYS A 91 -15.10 -1.16 10.15
N LEU A 92 -14.75 -2.03 11.11
CA LEU A 92 -15.60 -3.17 11.49
C LEU A 92 -16.66 -2.78 12.52
N TYR A 93 -17.88 -3.32 12.35
CA TYR A 93 -18.94 -3.22 13.35
C TYR A 93 -18.74 -4.26 14.45
N ASP A 94 -18.52 -3.79 15.68
CA ASP A 94 -18.15 -4.63 16.82
C ASP A 94 -19.23 -5.66 17.22
N ASP A 95 -20.50 -5.34 16.97
CA ASP A 95 -21.64 -6.24 17.24
C ASP A 95 -21.99 -7.17 16.07
N PHE A 96 -21.25 -7.12 14.96
CA PHE A 96 -21.36 -8.13 13.90
C PHE A 96 -20.44 -9.31 14.20
N THR A 97 -20.79 -10.49 13.70
CA THR A 97 -19.84 -11.58 13.49
C THR A 97 -19.03 -11.30 12.22
N LEU A 98 -17.89 -11.96 12.04
CA LEU A 98 -17.14 -11.83 10.79
C LEU A 98 -17.98 -12.29 9.60
N PHE A 99 -18.78 -13.35 9.76
CA PHE A 99 -19.67 -13.84 8.70
C PHE A 99 -20.70 -12.78 8.29
N GLU A 100 -21.37 -12.17 9.26
CA GLU A 100 -22.35 -11.08 9.03
C GLU A 100 -21.68 -9.90 8.33
N SER A 101 -20.47 -9.55 8.76
CA SER A 101 -19.69 -8.44 8.20
C SER A 101 -19.27 -8.67 6.75
N LEU A 102 -18.80 -9.87 6.41
CA LEU A 102 -18.44 -10.23 5.04
C LEU A 102 -19.67 -10.31 4.13
N CYS A 103 -20.76 -10.92 4.61
CA CYS A 103 -22.01 -10.96 3.86
C CYS A 103 -22.62 -9.57 3.64
N TYR A 104 -22.47 -8.67 4.62
CA TYR A 104 -22.90 -7.27 4.49
C TYR A 104 -22.15 -6.56 3.37
N VAL A 105 -20.81 -6.66 3.34
CA VAL A 105 -20.00 -6.10 2.25
C VAL A 105 -20.37 -6.73 0.90
N GLY A 106 -20.56 -8.06 0.86
CA GLY A 106 -21.00 -8.75 -0.35
C GLY A 106 -22.35 -8.25 -0.87
N ALA A 107 -23.31 -7.99 0.02
CA ALA A 107 -24.60 -7.42 -0.34
C ALA A 107 -24.48 -5.99 -0.91
N LEU A 108 -23.60 -5.15 -0.34
CA LEU A 108 -23.31 -3.82 -0.88
C LEU A 108 -22.68 -3.86 -2.27
N LYS A 109 -21.90 -4.90 -2.56
CA LYS A 109 -21.34 -5.19 -3.89
C LYS A 109 -22.29 -5.96 -4.82
N GLY A 110 -23.58 -6.07 -4.47
CA GLY A 110 -24.60 -6.70 -5.32
C GLY A 110 -24.50 -8.22 -5.44
N MET A 111 -23.71 -8.89 -4.59
CA MET A 111 -23.57 -10.35 -4.62
C MET A 111 -24.83 -11.05 -4.13
N LYS A 112 -25.13 -12.23 -4.68
CA LYS A 112 -26.19 -13.07 -4.12
C LYS A 112 -25.78 -13.59 -2.75
N LYS A 113 -26.76 -13.73 -1.84
CA LYS A 113 -26.53 -14.22 -0.47
C LYS A 113 -25.76 -15.54 -0.43
N THR A 114 -26.05 -16.47 -1.34
CA THR A 114 -25.36 -17.76 -1.42
C THR A 114 -23.90 -17.62 -1.83
N GLU A 115 -23.61 -16.78 -2.83
CA GLU A 115 -22.26 -16.51 -3.32
C GLU A 115 -21.43 -15.79 -2.24
N ALA A 116 -21.99 -14.75 -1.62
CA ALA A 116 -21.35 -14.02 -0.52
C ALA A 116 -21.07 -14.93 0.68
N GLY A 117 -22.01 -15.82 1.04
CA GLY A 117 -21.83 -16.78 2.13
C GLY A 117 -20.74 -17.82 1.86
N LEU A 118 -20.64 -18.32 0.62
CA LEU A 118 -19.57 -19.24 0.22
C LEU A 118 -18.22 -18.55 0.29
N GLN A 119 -18.09 -17.37 -0.32
CA GLN A 119 -16.86 -16.59 -0.31
C GLN A 119 -16.44 -16.21 1.12
N ALA A 120 -17.40 -15.83 1.99
CA ALA A 120 -17.09 -15.51 3.39
C ALA A 120 -16.45 -16.68 4.15
N ASN A 121 -16.90 -17.91 3.90
CA ASN A 121 -16.31 -19.11 4.51
C ASN A 121 -14.90 -19.40 3.96
N GLU A 122 -14.68 -19.20 2.66
CA GLU A 122 -13.37 -19.38 2.03
C GLU A 122 -12.37 -18.36 2.55
N LEU A 123 -12.71 -17.07 2.52
CA LEU A 123 -11.86 -15.98 3.01
C LEU A 123 -11.52 -16.16 4.49
N ALA A 124 -12.48 -16.56 5.31
CA ALA A 124 -12.23 -16.82 6.72
C ALA A 124 -11.17 -17.92 6.95
N LYS A 125 -11.09 -18.93 6.07
CA LYS A 125 -10.03 -19.94 6.12
C LYS A 125 -8.70 -19.37 5.67
N GLU A 126 -8.68 -18.64 4.55
CA GLU A 126 -7.46 -18.04 3.99
C GLU A 126 -6.79 -17.05 4.94
N VAL A 127 -7.58 -16.27 5.69
CA VAL A 127 -7.05 -15.34 6.69
C VAL A 127 -6.90 -15.98 8.09
N GLY A 128 -7.16 -17.28 8.25
CA GLY A 128 -6.98 -18.00 9.52
C GLY A 128 -7.93 -17.55 10.64
N LEU A 129 -9.19 -17.28 10.31
CA LEU A 129 -10.27 -16.86 11.22
C LEU A 129 -11.50 -17.78 11.18
N ALA A 130 -11.42 -18.95 10.53
CA ALA A 130 -12.53 -19.90 10.40
C ALA A 130 -13.16 -20.29 11.76
N ASP A 131 -12.33 -20.59 12.77
CA ASP A 131 -12.81 -21.03 14.10
C ASP A 131 -13.56 -19.94 14.89
N VAL A 132 -13.41 -18.69 14.47
CA VAL A 132 -14.01 -17.52 15.13
C VAL A 132 -15.00 -16.78 14.21
N LEU A 133 -15.29 -17.32 13.03
CA LEU A 133 -16.11 -16.70 11.99
C LEU A 133 -17.49 -16.23 12.50
N HIS A 134 -18.10 -17.03 13.39
CA HIS A 134 -19.40 -16.75 13.99
C HIS A 134 -19.32 -16.08 15.38
N LYS A 135 -18.12 -15.71 15.85
CA LYS A 135 -17.94 -14.91 17.07
C LYS A 135 -18.06 -13.43 16.73
N LYS A 136 -18.53 -12.64 17.70
CA LYS A 136 -18.67 -11.19 17.55
C LYS A 136 -17.31 -10.50 17.43
N ILE A 137 -17.20 -9.52 16.56
CA ILE A 137 -15.95 -8.83 16.24
C ILE A 137 -15.38 -8.10 17.46
N LYS A 138 -16.21 -7.63 18.39
CA LYS A 138 -15.72 -7.04 19.65
C LYS A 138 -14.83 -7.96 20.47
N THR A 139 -14.92 -9.28 20.29
CA THR A 139 -14.06 -10.25 21.00
C THR A 139 -12.73 -10.50 20.28
N TYR A 140 -12.51 -9.89 19.11
CA TYR A 140 -11.31 -10.11 18.29
C TYR A 140 -10.14 -9.28 18.85
N SER A 141 -8.95 -9.88 18.86
CA SER A 141 -7.70 -9.13 19.09
C SER A 141 -7.43 -8.14 17.94
N GLY A 142 -6.56 -7.14 18.15
CA GLY A 142 -6.20 -6.19 17.09
C GLY A 142 -5.70 -6.85 15.79
N GLY A 143 -4.90 -7.92 15.90
CA GLY A 143 -4.46 -8.70 14.74
C GLY A 143 -5.58 -9.47 14.04
N MET A 144 -6.55 -9.98 14.79
CA MET A 144 -7.74 -10.60 14.21
C MET A 144 -8.62 -9.55 13.51
N LYS A 145 -8.77 -8.34 14.09
CA LYS A 145 -9.49 -7.24 13.44
C LYS A 145 -8.82 -6.82 12.13
N LYS A 146 -7.48 -6.70 12.09
CA LYS A 146 -6.76 -6.39 10.83
C LYS A 146 -6.92 -7.48 9.77
N ARG A 147 -6.86 -8.77 10.15
CA ARG A 147 -7.14 -9.89 9.22
C ARG A 147 -8.59 -9.91 8.73
N ALA A 148 -9.54 -9.58 9.61
CA ALA A 148 -10.96 -9.43 9.25
C ALA A 148 -11.21 -8.27 8.27
N MET A 149 -10.60 -7.10 8.51
CA MET A 149 -10.64 -5.97 7.58
C MET A 149 -10.04 -6.35 6.22
N PHE A 150 -8.90 -7.05 6.21
CA PHE A 150 -8.29 -7.52 4.97
C PHE A 150 -9.22 -8.48 4.22
N ALA A 151 -9.86 -9.43 4.92
CA ALA A 151 -10.86 -10.31 4.31
C ALA A 151 -12.03 -9.54 3.67
N GLN A 152 -12.53 -8.47 4.30
CA GLN A 152 -13.57 -7.63 3.70
C GLN A 152 -13.14 -7.03 2.37
N THR A 153 -11.87 -6.63 2.23
CA THR A 153 -11.39 -6.07 0.97
C THR A 153 -11.47 -7.06 -0.18
N LEU A 154 -11.39 -8.36 0.08
CA LEU A 154 -11.36 -9.41 -0.92
C LEU A 154 -12.76 -9.83 -1.40
N MET A 155 -13.83 -9.33 -0.77
CA MET A 155 -15.20 -9.63 -1.18
C MET A 155 -15.47 -9.16 -2.62
N ASN A 156 -16.18 -9.99 -3.40
CA ASN A 156 -16.43 -9.80 -4.83
C ASN A 156 -15.18 -9.83 -5.73
N HIS A 157 -14.08 -10.43 -5.26
CA HIS A 157 -12.88 -10.67 -6.08
C HIS A 157 -12.31 -9.42 -6.77
N PRO A 158 -11.98 -8.34 -6.05
CA PRO A 158 -11.48 -7.10 -6.66
C PRO A 158 -10.16 -7.32 -7.39
N ASP A 159 -9.91 -6.54 -8.44
CA ASP A 159 -8.66 -6.57 -9.20
C ASP A 159 -7.60 -5.63 -8.61
N ILE A 160 -8.04 -4.62 -7.86
CA ILE A 160 -7.20 -3.59 -7.25
C ILE A 160 -7.42 -3.59 -5.74
N LEU A 161 -6.34 -3.80 -4.98
CA LEU A 161 -6.36 -3.70 -3.51
C LEU A 161 -5.64 -2.44 -3.06
N ILE A 162 -6.30 -1.61 -2.26
CA ILE A 162 -5.76 -0.38 -1.71
C ILE A 162 -5.73 -0.52 -0.19
N LEU A 163 -4.52 -0.64 0.38
CA LEU A 163 -4.30 -0.94 1.79
C LEU A 163 -3.56 0.23 2.46
N ASP A 164 -4.27 1.00 3.30
CA ASP A 164 -3.67 2.10 4.05
C ASP A 164 -3.25 1.64 5.45
N GLU A 165 -1.94 1.61 5.70
CA GLU A 165 -1.30 1.17 6.95
C GLU A 165 -1.86 -0.17 7.49
N PRO A 166 -1.85 -1.26 6.69
CA PRO A 166 -2.51 -2.52 7.04
C PRO A 166 -1.90 -3.19 8.29
N THR A 167 -0.63 -2.93 8.57
CA THR A 167 0.16 -3.51 9.67
C THR A 167 0.21 -2.63 10.92
N ALA A 168 -0.41 -1.44 10.89
CA ALA A 168 -0.37 -0.51 12.03
C ALA A 168 -1.01 -1.11 13.29
N GLY A 169 -0.36 -0.88 14.44
CA GLY A 169 -0.81 -1.38 15.75
C GLY A 169 -0.57 -2.87 15.99
N LEU A 170 0.06 -3.59 15.05
CA LEU A 170 0.42 -5.00 15.22
C LEU A 170 1.80 -5.17 15.83
N ASP A 171 1.95 -6.22 16.65
CA ASP A 171 3.25 -6.73 17.09
C ASP A 171 4.06 -7.30 15.90
N PRO A 172 5.40 -7.41 16.02
CA PRO A 172 6.25 -7.82 14.90
C PRO A 172 5.87 -9.16 14.26
N GLN A 173 5.43 -10.15 15.06
CA GLN A 173 5.05 -11.47 14.54
C GLN A 173 3.78 -11.40 13.70
N LYS A 174 2.73 -10.71 14.17
CA LYS A 174 1.48 -10.55 13.43
C LYS A 174 1.63 -9.72 12.16
N ARG A 175 2.59 -8.77 12.13
CA ARG A 175 2.93 -8.05 10.89
C ARG A 175 3.44 -9.00 9.81
N ILE A 176 4.34 -9.90 10.18
CA ILE A 176 4.89 -10.91 9.25
C ILE A 176 3.77 -11.83 8.75
N GLU A 177 2.90 -12.29 9.65
CA GLU A 177 1.75 -13.14 9.30
C GLU A 177 0.82 -12.43 8.29
N LEU A 178 0.35 -11.21 8.61
CA LEU A 178 -0.53 -10.46 7.70
C LEU A 178 0.14 -10.17 6.36
N ARG A 179 1.42 -9.80 6.36
CA ARG A 179 2.19 -9.55 5.14
C ARG A 179 2.27 -10.79 4.24
N ASN A 180 2.45 -11.98 4.83
CA ASN A 180 2.47 -13.23 4.08
C ASN A 180 1.09 -13.53 3.47
N ILE A 181 0.02 -13.30 4.22
CA ILE A 181 -1.36 -13.45 3.72
C ILE A 181 -1.62 -12.48 2.56
N ILE A 182 -1.23 -11.20 2.71
CA ILE A 182 -1.33 -10.21 1.62
C ILE A 182 -0.58 -10.71 0.39
N SER A 183 0.68 -11.09 0.52
CA SER A 183 1.49 -11.59 -0.60
C SER A 183 0.83 -12.78 -1.33
N GLN A 184 0.27 -13.73 -0.57
CA GLN A 184 -0.40 -14.90 -1.11
C GLN A 184 -1.69 -14.56 -1.88
N LEU A 185 -2.52 -13.67 -1.33
CA LEU A 185 -3.84 -13.33 -1.88
C LEU A 185 -3.81 -12.17 -2.89
N SER A 186 -2.63 -11.59 -3.13
CA SER A 186 -2.40 -10.48 -4.08
C SER A 186 -1.95 -10.92 -5.47
N LYS A 187 -1.93 -12.24 -5.74
CA LYS A 187 -1.48 -12.76 -7.02
C LYS A 187 -2.42 -12.28 -8.14
N ASP A 188 -1.84 -11.82 -9.24
CA ASP A 188 -2.56 -11.33 -10.43
C ASP A 188 -3.45 -10.08 -10.19
N LYS A 189 -3.14 -9.29 -9.16
CA LYS A 189 -3.85 -8.05 -8.79
C LYS A 189 -2.91 -6.84 -8.79
N ILE A 190 -3.46 -5.64 -8.87
CA ILE A 190 -2.76 -4.40 -8.54
C ILE A 190 -2.92 -4.17 -7.04
N VAL A 191 -1.83 -4.12 -6.28
CA VAL A 191 -1.91 -3.95 -4.82
C VAL A 191 -1.10 -2.76 -4.38
N LEU A 192 -1.76 -1.77 -3.79
CA LEU A 192 -1.17 -0.54 -3.30
C LEU A 192 -1.13 -0.58 -1.77
N ILE A 193 0.06 -0.54 -1.18
CA ILE A 193 0.25 -0.55 0.27
C ILE A 193 0.87 0.79 0.68
N ALA A 194 0.10 1.66 1.33
CA ALA A 194 0.65 2.85 1.98
C ALA A 194 1.21 2.46 3.34
N THR A 195 2.49 2.75 3.56
CA THR A 195 3.06 2.64 4.90
C THR A 195 4.23 3.59 5.12
N HIS A 196 4.50 3.92 6.37
CA HIS A 196 5.77 4.53 6.80
C HIS A 196 6.79 3.48 7.27
N VAL A 197 6.40 2.20 7.36
CA VAL A 197 7.24 1.10 7.84
C VAL A 197 7.82 0.32 6.68
N VAL A 198 9.08 0.63 6.35
CA VAL A 198 9.76 0.02 5.20
C VAL A 198 9.87 -1.50 5.28
N SER A 199 10.10 -2.07 6.47
CA SER A 199 10.24 -3.53 6.65
C SER A 199 8.99 -4.32 6.25
N ASP A 200 7.84 -3.65 6.24
CA ASP A 200 6.54 -4.29 5.95
C ASP A 200 6.37 -4.52 4.45
N ILE A 201 7.05 -3.74 3.60
CA ILE A 201 6.96 -3.86 2.14
C ILE A 201 8.25 -4.36 1.47
N GLU A 202 9.41 -4.24 2.12
CA GLU A 202 10.74 -4.54 1.55
C GLU A 202 10.82 -5.93 0.88
N TYR A 203 10.11 -6.91 1.45
CA TYR A 203 10.16 -8.31 1.03
C TYR A 203 9.01 -8.74 0.11
N ILE A 204 7.94 -7.95 0.00
CA ILE A 204 6.75 -8.32 -0.78
C ILE A 204 6.50 -7.39 -1.96
N ALA A 205 6.98 -6.15 -1.93
CA ALA A 205 6.75 -5.19 -2.99
C ALA A 205 7.59 -5.52 -4.23
N ASN A 206 6.93 -5.51 -5.40
CA ASN A 206 7.58 -5.55 -6.70
C ASN A 206 8.21 -4.19 -7.01
N GLN A 207 7.49 -3.12 -6.67
CA GLN A 207 7.89 -1.73 -6.90
C GLN A 207 7.65 -0.89 -5.65
N ILE A 208 8.51 0.09 -5.43
CA ILE A 208 8.36 1.05 -4.34
C ILE A 208 8.19 2.44 -4.95
N VAL A 209 7.16 3.14 -4.51
CA VAL A 209 6.85 4.53 -4.89
C VAL A 209 7.24 5.41 -3.72
N LEU A 210 8.34 6.16 -3.88
CA LEU A 210 8.78 7.14 -2.89
C LEU A 210 8.06 8.46 -3.13
N MET A 211 7.26 8.88 -2.15
CA MET A 211 6.53 10.15 -2.17
C MET A 211 7.08 11.14 -1.15
N ASN A 212 7.09 12.42 -1.53
CA ASN A 212 7.36 13.52 -0.62
C ASN A 212 6.62 14.78 -1.07
N HIS A 213 6.00 15.50 -0.13
CA HIS A 213 5.27 16.75 -0.40
C HIS A 213 4.37 16.68 -1.66
N GLY A 214 3.60 15.60 -1.79
CA GLY A 214 2.66 15.43 -2.91
C GLY A 214 3.27 15.01 -4.25
N LYS A 215 4.60 14.77 -4.31
CA LYS A 215 5.31 14.35 -5.53
C LYS A 215 5.87 12.95 -5.41
N ILE A 216 5.95 12.26 -6.56
CA ILE A 216 6.78 11.06 -6.69
C ILE A 216 8.23 11.51 -6.87
N ILE A 217 9.08 11.06 -5.95
CA ILE A 217 10.52 11.30 -5.98
C ILE A 217 11.21 10.21 -6.80
N LYS A 218 10.77 8.96 -6.65
CA LYS A 218 11.31 7.82 -7.39
C LYS A 218 10.33 6.65 -7.39
N VAL A 219 10.36 5.90 -8.48
CA VAL A 219 9.77 4.56 -8.59
C VAL A 219 10.89 3.59 -8.96
N GLY A 220 10.90 2.42 -8.35
CA GLY A 220 11.83 1.35 -8.69
C GLY A 220 11.67 0.14 -7.80
N SER A 221 12.34 -0.95 -8.14
CA SER A 221 12.35 -2.12 -7.27
C SER A 221 13.09 -1.82 -5.96
N THR A 222 12.84 -2.66 -4.94
CA THR A 222 13.61 -2.68 -3.69
C THR A 222 15.11 -2.59 -3.95
N LYS A 223 15.64 -3.38 -4.89
CA LYS A 223 17.08 -3.41 -5.20
C LYS A 223 17.56 -2.10 -5.83
N ASP A 224 16.78 -1.52 -6.74
CA ASP A 224 17.15 -0.29 -7.43
C ASP A 224 17.24 0.89 -6.45
N LEU A 225 16.26 0.99 -5.55
CA LEU A 225 16.23 2.06 -4.55
C LEU A 225 17.39 1.93 -3.55
N ILE A 226 17.69 0.70 -3.11
CA ILE A 226 18.86 0.43 -2.28
C ILE A 226 20.11 0.97 -2.97
N GLN A 227 20.36 0.53 -4.20
CA GLN A 227 21.58 0.86 -4.93
C GLN A 227 21.74 2.37 -5.11
N ILE A 228 20.66 3.08 -5.46
CA ILE A 228 20.65 4.53 -5.59
C ILE A 228 21.05 5.18 -4.27
N ILE A 229 20.44 4.78 -3.17
CA ILE A 229 20.73 5.40 -1.87
C ILE A 229 22.17 5.13 -1.42
N TYR A 230 22.70 3.93 -1.67
CA TYR A 230 24.10 3.63 -1.39
C TYR A 230 25.05 4.56 -2.17
N VAL A 231 24.81 4.73 -3.48
CA VAL A 231 25.62 5.64 -4.31
C VAL A 231 25.55 7.08 -3.78
N PHE A 232 24.34 7.56 -3.47
CA PHE A 232 24.15 8.91 -2.92
C PHE A 232 24.85 9.08 -1.56
N LEU A 233 24.76 8.11 -0.66
CA LEU A 233 25.42 8.16 0.63
C LEU A 233 26.95 8.16 0.48
N THR A 234 27.49 7.34 -0.41
CA THR A 234 28.94 7.30 -0.68
C THR A 234 29.42 8.65 -1.23
N ILE A 235 28.70 9.25 -2.17
CA ILE A 235 29.02 10.59 -2.70
C ILE A 235 28.92 11.65 -1.59
N PHE A 236 27.86 11.62 -0.78
CA PHE A 236 27.66 12.57 0.31
C PHE A 236 28.80 12.52 1.34
N LEU A 237 29.18 11.32 1.77
CA LEU A 237 30.29 11.12 2.71
C LEU A 237 31.63 11.55 2.10
N TYR A 238 31.81 11.36 0.80
CA TYR A 238 33.00 11.84 0.08
C TYR A 238 33.06 13.37 0.00
N LEU A 239 31.93 14.03 -0.32
CA LEU A 239 31.83 15.50 -0.37
C LEU A 239 32.07 16.17 0.99
N LEU A 240 31.71 15.51 2.09
CA LEU A 240 32.01 15.95 3.45
C LEU A 240 33.49 15.75 3.86
N LYS A 241 34.38 15.30 2.95
CA LYS A 241 35.78 14.96 3.22
C LYS A 241 35.95 14.01 4.42
N CYS A 242 35.00 13.09 4.61
CA CYS A 242 35.06 12.15 5.72
C CYS A 242 36.23 11.15 5.51
N PRO A 243 36.98 10.77 6.56
CA PRO A 243 38.05 9.77 6.44
C PRO A 243 37.51 8.44 5.89
N GLN A 244 38.26 7.76 5.01
CA GLN A 244 37.85 6.49 4.38
C GLN A 244 37.39 5.42 5.40
N SER A 245 37.98 5.39 6.59
CA SER A 245 37.58 4.50 7.70
C SER A 245 36.18 4.79 8.22
N LEU A 246 35.77 6.06 8.26
CA LEU A 246 34.44 6.54 8.66
C LEU A 246 33.40 6.30 7.56
N ILE A 247 33.81 6.41 6.29
CA ILE A 247 32.96 6.05 5.14
C ILE A 247 32.66 4.55 5.17
N LEU A 248 33.69 3.71 5.37
CA LEU A 248 33.52 2.26 5.48
C LEU A 248 32.70 1.86 6.71
N SER A 249 32.88 2.52 7.86
CA SER A 249 32.11 2.20 9.06
C SER A 249 30.65 2.63 8.95
N ALA A 250 30.36 3.79 8.32
CA ALA A 250 29.01 4.20 7.98
C ALA A 250 28.38 3.19 7.01
N LEU A 251 29.03 2.86 5.89
CA LEU A 251 28.54 1.86 4.95
C LEU A 251 28.34 0.46 5.58
N ARG A 252 29.20 0.05 6.53
CA ARG A 252 29.04 -1.19 7.30
C ARG A 252 27.89 -1.13 8.31
N ALA A 253 27.67 0.02 8.95
CA ALA A 253 26.52 0.26 9.83
C ALA A 253 25.19 0.23 9.04
N PHE A 254 25.24 0.58 7.75
CA PHE A 254 24.12 0.40 6.81
C PHE A 254 23.90 -1.07 6.43
N CYS A 255 24.95 -1.89 6.37
CA CYS A 255 24.90 -3.33 6.04
C CYS A 255 24.81 -4.28 7.25
N PHE A 256 24.43 -3.81 8.45
CA PHE A 256 24.40 -4.67 9.65
C PHE A 256 23.55 -5.93 9.40
N CYS A 257 24.17 -7.11 9.50
CA CYS A 257 23.67 -8.46 9.15
C CYS A 257 23.93 -8.99 7.72
N GLY A 258 24.73 -8.32 6.89
CA GLY A 258 25.16 -8.86 5.58
C GLY A 258 24.08 -8.78 4.48
N LYS A 259 22.99 -8.05 4.72
CA LYS A 259 21.98 -7.70 3.72
C LYS A 259 21.67 -6.19 3.81
N PRO A 260 21.64 -5.47 2.69
CA PRO A 260 21.23 -4.07 2.68
C PRO A 260 19.75 -3.95 3.07
N HIS A 261 19.45 -3.16 4.11
CA HIS A 261 18.08 -2.86 4.52
C HIS A 261 17.63 -1.48 4.01
N ILE A 262 16.47 -1.42 3.36
CA ILE A 262 15.90 -0.17 2.82
C ILE A 262 15.58 0.84 3.91
N SER A 263 15.17 0.37 5.10
CA SER A 263 14.61 1.22 6.15
C SER A 263 15.54 2.36 6.57
N ARG A 264 16.84 2.05 6.74
CA ARG A 264 17.88 3.04 7.09
C ARG A 264 18.22 3.96 5.91
N SER A 265 18.26 3.38 4.72
CA SER A 265 18.58 4.07 3.48
C SER A 265 17.59 5.21 3.18
N ILE A 266 16.29 4.91 3.20
CA ILE A 266 15.24 5.91 2.94
C ILE A 266 15.25 7.02 3.99
N PHE A 267 15.46 6.69 5.27
CA PHE A 267 15.51 7.67 6.35
C PHE A 267 16.64 8.69 6.16
N LEU A 268 17.83 8.23 5.76
CA LEU A 268 18.93 9.15 5.44
C LEU A 268 18.69 9.96 4.18
N TYR A 269 18.05 9.38 3.16
CA TYR A 269 17.68 10.14 1.96
C TYR A 269 16.75 11.32 2.30
N PHE A 270 15.73 11.10 3.15
CA PHE A 270 14.86 12.19 3.59
C PHE A 270 15.58 13.22 4.48
N ARG A 271 16.46 12.78 5.40
CA ARG A 271 17.29 13.72 6.19
C ARG A 271 18.23 14.54 5.32
N TYR A 272 18.82 13.94 4.29
CA TYR A 272 19.70 14.63 3.35
C TYR A 272 18.93 15.67 2.52
N GLN A 273 17.77 15.30 1.97
CA GLN A 273 16.89 16.23 1.28
C GLN A 273 16.47 17.41 2.18
N ALA A 274 16.21 17.16 3.47
CA ALA A 274 15.93 18.21 4.45
C ALA A 274 17.17 19.11 4.71
N TRP A 275 18.36 18.52 4.81
CA TRP A 275 19.62 19.24 5.01
C TRP A 275 19.96 20.14 3.81
N LEU A 276 19.79 19.65 2.57
CA LEU A 276 19.98 20.44 1.34
C LEU A 276 19.07 21.67 1.26
N LYS A 277 17.85 21.61 1.82
CA LYS A 277 16.92 22.75 1.84
C LYS A 277 17.23 23.77 2.95
N SER A 278 18.14 23.44 3.87
CA SER A 278 18.54 24.32 4.99
C SER A 278 19.81 25.13 4.69
N TRP A 279 20.33 25.02 3.46
CA TRP A 279 21.40 25.81 2.87
C TRP A 279 20.87 26.53 1.64
#